data_AF-A0A699ZCK9-F1
#
_entry.id   AF-A0A699ZCK9-F1
#
_cell.length_a   1.000
_cell.length_b   1.000
_cell.length_c   1.000
_cell.angle_alpha   90.00
_cell.angle_beta   90.00
_cell.angle_gamma   90.00
#
_symmetry.space_group_name_H-M   'P 1'
#
loop_
_entity.id
_entity.type
_entity.pdbx_description
1 polymer ?
#
loop_
_entity_poly.entity_id
_entity_poly.type
_entity_poly.pdbx_seq_one_letter_code
_entity_poly.pdbx_strand_id
1 'polypeptide(L)'
;MLSGVSDTQPGVAAVLKDEYAYFLEFAATVIQRHFRGYLVRRDFYRQLNAIKRQQAAAEENEARLYLVNTAARIIQRAWQSFRNKRIYRFYRDLIQFRERGDPKEMLRAINPREAQLADAAAGVHVRFRLGGSMFPPLVFYKIYTHRPGPAVAFALKEAAKAAQGSSGRASGNCPGQ
;
A
#
# COMPACT_ATOMS: atom_id res chain seq x y z
N MET A 1 57.03 -17.38 -93.21
CA MET A 1 57.71 -16.51 -92.21
C MET A 1 57.12 -15.12 -92.42
N LEU A 2 56.30 -14.58 -91.54
CA LEU A 2 56.69 -14.10 -90.21
C LEU A 2 55.48 -14.14 -89.27
N SER A 3 55.67 -14.87 -88.18
CA SER A 3 54.85 -14.83 -86.97
C SER A 3 55.18 -13.59 -86.15
N GLY A 4 54.16 -12.98 -85.55
CA GLY A 4 54.28 -12.28 -84.26
C GLY A 4 54.49 -10.78 -84.32
N VAL A 5 53.41 -10.03 -84.06
CA VAL A 5 53.49 -8.80 -83.27
C VAL A 5 52.29 -8.82 -82.32
N SER A 6 52.50 -9.39 -81.14
CA SER A 6 51.58 -9.30 -80.00
C SER A 6 52.35 -8.76 -78.81
N ASP A 7 52.89 -7.54 -78.94
CA ASP A 7 53.44 -6.81 -77.81
C ASP A 7 52.35 -5.92 -77.23
N THR A 8 51.51 -6.52 -76.39
CA THR A 8 50.70 -5.73 -75.46
C THR A 8 51.67 -5.21 -74.41
N GLN A 9 52.06 -3.94 -74.51
CA GLN A 9 52.99 -3.29 -73.58
C GLN A 9 52.57 -3.55 -72.11
N PRO A 10 53.39 -4.25 -71.31
CA PRO A 10 53.00 -4.74 -69.98
C PRO A 10 52.69 -3.62 -68.96
N GLY A 11 53.11 -2.37 -69.24
CA GLY A 11 52.89 -1.22 -68.35
C GLY A 11 51.47 -0.65 -68.36
N VAL A 12 50.77 -0.64 -69.49
CA VAL A 12 49.45 0.05 -69.61
C VAL A 12 48.35 -0.75 -68.91
N ALA A 13 48.39 -2.08 -69.04
CA ALA A 13 47.47 -2.98 -68.35
C ALA A 13 47.69 -3.00 -66.83
N ALA A 14 48.91 -2.73 -66.37
CA ALA A 14 49.22 -2.59 -64.94
C ALA A 14 48.63 -1.30 -64.35
N VAL A 15 48.83 -0.16 -65.03
CA VAL A 15 48.30 1.14 -64.62
C VAL A 15 46.77 1.14 -64.53
N LEU A 16 46.08 0.54 -65.52
CA LEU A 16 44.62 0.42 -65.46
C LEU A 16 44.17 -0.45 -64.30
N LYS A 17 44.85 -1.58 -64.04
CA LYS A 17 44.54 -2.45 -62.89
C LYS A 17 44.71 -1.69 -61.57
N ASP A 18 45.73 -0.85 -61.45
CA ASP A 18 45.97 -0.04 -60.25
C ASP A 18 44.88 1.04 -60.06
N GLU A 19 44.42 1.67 -61.15
CA GLU A 19 43.34 2.65 -61.11
C GLU A 19 41.98 2.01 -60.76
N TYR A 20 41.67 0.83 -61.31
CA TYR A 20 40.49 0.05 -60.94
C TYR A 20 40.56 -0.45 -59.50
N ALA A 21 41.73 -0.89 -59.03
CA ALA A 21 41.93 -1.29 -57.64
C ALA A 21 41.66 -0.12 -56.68
N TYR A 22 42.20 1.07 -56.99
CA TYR A 22 41.94 2.28 -56.22
C TYR A 22 40.46 2.64 -56.16
N PHE A 23 39.75 2.62 -57.30
CA PHE A 23 38.32 2.92 -57.33
C PHE A 23 37.50 1.93 -56.50
N LEU A 24 37.83 0.63 -56.56
CA LEU A 24 37.19 -0.41 -55.76
C LEU A 24 37.42 -0.22 -54.26
N GLU A 25 38.65 0.12 -53.85
CA GLU A 25 38.98 0.40 -52.45
C GLU A 25 38.27 1.66 -51.93
N PHE A 26 38.22 2.72 -52.74
CA PHE A 26 37.49 3.93 -52.42
C PHE A 26 35.99 3.67 -52.25
N ALA A 27 35.37 3.00 -53.23
CA ALA A 27 33.96 2.65 -53.20
C ALA A 27 33.63 1.76 -51.98
N ALA A 28 34.46 0.75 -51.72
CA ALA A 28 34.32 -0.12 -50.55
C ALA A 28 34.38 0.67 -49.24
N THR A 29 35.33 1.60 -49.11
CA THR A 29 35.49 2.43 -47.90
C THR A 29 34.26 3.31 -47.66
N VAL A 30 33.71 3.92 -48.71
CA VAL A 30 32.51 4.76 -48.63
C VAL A 30 31.29 3.93 -48.20
N ILE A 31 31.06 2.78 -48.84
CA ILE A 31 29.96 1.88 -48.50
C ILE A 31 30.07 1.41 -47.06
N GLN A 32 31.25 0.94 -46.65
CA GLN A 32 31.49 0.47 -45.30
C GLN A 32 31.28 1.57 -44.26
N ARG A 33 31.77 2.79 -44.51
CA ARG A 33 31.56 3.95 -43.62
C ARG A 33 30.07 4.21 -43.41
N HIS A 34 29.29 4.27 -44.49
CA HIS A 34 27.85 4.52 -44.40
C HIS A 34 27.12 3.39 -43.67
N PHE A 35 27.46 2.14 -43.97
CA PHE A 35 26.83 0.98 -43.34
C PHE A 35 27.13 0.90 -41.84
N ARG A 36 28.40 1.09 -41.43
CA ARG A 36 28.79 1.17 -40.01
C ARG A 36 27.99 2.27 -39.28
N GLY A 37 27.88 3.45 -39.88
CA GLY A 37 27.08 4.55 -39.32
C GLY A 37 25.56 4.28 -39.29
N TYR A 38 25.04 3.51 -40.24
CA TYR A 38 23.65 3.05 -40.22
C TYR A 38 23.40 2.06 -39.07
N LEU A 39 24.27 1.07 -38.89
CA LEU A 39 24.14 0.06 -37.83
C LEU A 39 24.09 0.71 -36.44
N VAL A 40 25.02 1.61 -36.15
CA VAL A 40 25.07 2.32 -34.86
C VAL A 40 23.78 3.11 -34.60
N ARG A 41 23.30 3.88 -35.58
CA ARG A 41 22.04 4.64 -35.43
C ARG A 41 20.84 3.73 -35.25
N ARG A 42 20.76 2.64 -36.03
CA ARG A 42 19.69 1.65 -35.93
C ARG A 42 19.63 1.04 -34.53
N ASP A 43 20.78 0.64 -33.99
CA ASP A 43 20.86 0.00 -32.68
C ASP A 43 20.61 1.00 -31.55
N PHE A 44 21.08 2.25 -31.68
CA PHE A 44 20.76 3.35 -30.77
C PHE A 44 19.24 3.61 -30.71
N TYR A 45 18.58 3.79 -31.86
CA TYR A 45 17.14 4.02 -31.87
C TYR A 45 16.35 2.80 -31.38
N ARG A 46 16.84 1.57 -31.61
CA ARG A 46 16.25 0.36 -31.05
C ARG A 46 16.27 0.39 -29.52
N GLN A 47 17.42 0.69 -28.92
CA GLN A 47 17.56 0.80 -27.46
C GLN A 47 16.71 1.92 -26.89
N LEU A 48 16.76 3.12 -27.50
CA LEU A 48 15.98 4.27 -27.08
C LEU A 48 14.47 3.99 -27.13
N ASN A 49 13.99 3.34 -28.19
CA ASN A 49 12.58 2.95 -28.31
C ASN A 49 12.20 1.87 -27.29
N ALA A 50 13.10 0.95 -26.95
CA ALA A 50 12.86 -0.04 -25.90
C ALA A 50 12.72 0.64 -24.52
N ILE A 51 13.60 1.59 -24.20
CA ILE A 51 13.53 2.38 -22.95
C ILE A 51 12.22 3.16 -22.88
N LYS A 52 11.84 3.86 -23.96
CA LYS A 52 10.57 4.60 -24.00
C LYS A 52 9.36 3.72 -23.77
N ARG A 53 9.34 2.51 -24.33
CA ARG A 53 8.26 1.53 -24.09
C ARG A 53 8.20 1.07 -22.65
N GLN A 54 9.36 0.80 -22.03
CA GLN A 54 9.43 0.40 -20.63
C GLN A 54 8.96 1.53 -19.71
N GLN A 55 9.35 2.78 -19.99
CA GLN A 55 8.89 3.95 -19.25
C GLN A 55 7.37 4.11 -19.34
N ALA A 56 6.81 4.08 -20.55
CA ALA A 56 5.37 4.18 -20.76
C ALA A 56 4.61 3.05 -20.02
N ALA A 57 5.10 1.81 -20.10
CA ALA A 57 4.49 0.69 -19.39
C ALA A 57 4.59 0.84 -17.85
N ALA A 58 5.67 1.42 -17.34
CA ALA A 58 5.85 1.69 -15.91
C ALA A 58 4.86 2.77 -15.43
N GLU A 59 4.72 3.86 -16.18
CA GLU A 59 3.75 4.94 -15.89
C GLU A 59 2.31 4.42 -15.90
N GLU A 60 1.93 3.61 -16.90
CA GLU A 60 0.62 2.97 -16.95
C GLU A 60 0.37 2.06 -15.75
N ASN A 61 1.36 1.26 -15.36
CA ASN A 61 1.23 0.38 -14.20
C ASN A 61 1.14 1.18 -12.90
N GLU A 62 1.88 2.28 -12.75
CA GLU A 62 1.78 3.17 -11.59
C GLU A 62 0.37 3.78 -11.48
N ALA A 63 -0.17 4.31 -12.59
CA ALA A 63 -1.53 4.84 -12.64
C ALA A 63 -2.58 3.77 -12.28
N ARG A 64 -2.40 2.54 -12.78
CA ARG A 64 -3.27 1.40 -12.45
C ARG A 64 -3.21 1.07 -10.94
N LEU A 65 -2.01 1.00 -10.36
CA LEU A 65 -1.83 0.72 -8.94
C LEU A 65 -2.43 1.83 -8.08
N TYR A 66 -2.27 3.10 -8.47
CA TYR A 66 -2.90 4.23 -7.80
C TYR A 66 -4.42 4.10 -7.74
N LEU A 67 -5.06 3.76 -8.86
CA LEU A 67 -6.50 3.57 -8.93
C LEU A 67 -6.97 2.41 -8.05
N VAL A 68 -6.31 1.25 -8.14
CA VAL A 68 -6.66 0.06 -7.34
C VAL A 68 -6.52 0.33 -5.85
N ASN A 69 -5.42 0.97 -5.44
CA ASN A 69 -5.21 1.35 -4.03
C ASN A 69 -6.26 2.35 -3.54
N THR A 70 -6.65 3.30 -4.39
CA THR A 70 -7.70 4.27 -4.07
C THR A 70 -9.05 3.57 -3.88
N ALA A 71 -9.42 2.68 -4.80
CA ALA A 71 -10.64 1.89 -4.69
C ALA A 71 -10.65 1.01 -3.43
N ALA A 72 -9.54 0.31 -3.15
CA ALA A 72 -9.38 -0.49 -1.94
C ALA A 72 -9.56 0.35 -0.67
N ARG A 73 -8.97 1.56 -0.62
CA ARG A 73 -9.14 2.49 0.52
C ARG A 73 -10.59 2.92 0.71
N ILE A 74 -11.34 3.15 -0.36
CA ILE A 74 -12.77 3.52 -0.28
C ILE A 74 -13.56 2.36 0.33
N ILE A 75 -13.35 1.15 -0.18
CA ILE A 75 -14.03 -0.06 0.33
C ILE A 75 -13.68 -0.30 1.79
N GLN A 76 -12.39 -0.23 2.15
CA GLN A 76 -11.91 -0.41 3.52
C GLN A 76 -12.51 0.63 4.46
N ARG A 77 -12.55 1.91 4.08
CA ARG A 77 -13.15 2.98 4.89
C ARG A 77 -14.66 2.79 5.04
N ALA A 78 -15.36 2.41 3.98
CA ALA A 78 -16.79 2.10 4.03
C ALA A 78 -17.07 0.94 4.98
N TRP A 79 -16.29 -0.14 4.90
CA TRP A 79 -16.39 -1.29 5.79
C TRP A 79 -16.08 -0.93 7.26
N GLN A 80 -15.01 -0.17 7.50
CA GLN A 80 -14.67 0.30 8.84
C GLN A 80 -15.80 1.18 9.41
N SER A 81 -16.37 2.08 8.61
CA SER A 81 -17.52 2.90 9.01
C SER A 81 -18.74 2.04 9.34
N PHE A 82 -19.07 1.07 8.49
CA PHE A 82 -20.16 0.13 8.72
C PHE A 82 -19.98 -0.66 10.02
N ARG A 83 -18.79 -1.25 10.22
CA ARG A 83 -18.44 -1.99 11.44
C ARG A 83 -18.53 -1.10 12.68
N ASN A 84 -17.98 0.11 12.61
CA ASN A 84 -17.98 1.03 13.74
C ASN A 84 -19.40 1.49 14.09
N LYS A 85 -20.23 1.80 13.09
CA LYS A 85 -21.66 2.11 13.30
C LYS A 85 -22.40 0.94 13.91
N ARG A 86 -22.15 -0.29 13.46
CA ARG A 86 -22.78 -1.50 14.01
C ARG A 86 -22.41 -1.71 15.47
N ILE A 87 -21.14 -1.59 15.81
CA ILE A 87 -20.63 -1.70 17.19
C ILE A 87 -21.23 -0.60 18.07
N TYR A 88 -21.24 0.66 17.60
CA TYR A 88 -21.85 1.76 18.34
C TYR A 88 -23.35 1.53 18.59
N ARG A 89 -24.10 1.11 17.55
CA ARG A 89 -25.53 0.78 17.68
C ARG A 89 -25.75 -0.31 18.73
N PHE A 90 -24.96 -1.38 18.69
CA PHE A 90 -25.00 -2.44 19.70
C PHE A 90 -24.80 -1.90 21.12
N TYR A 91 -23.76 -1.09 21.35
CA TYR A 91 -23.52 -0.49 22.66
C TYR A 91 -24.61 0.50 23.08
N ARG A 92 -25.12 1.32 22.16
CA ARG A 92 -26.23 2.25 22.41
C ARG A 92 -27.47 1.49 22.89
N ASP A 93 -27.85 0.44 22.16
CA ASP A 93 -29.04 -0.33 22.45
C ASP A 93 -28.86 -1.15 23.74
N LEU A 94 -27.66 -1.68 23.99
CA LEU A 94 -27.30 -2.37 25.24
C LEU A 94 -27.43 -1.45 26.47
N ILE A 95 -26.92 -0.22 26.36
CA ILE A 95 -27.01 0.77 27.44
C ILE A 95 -28.46 1.21 27.63
N GLN A 96 -29.18 1.53 26.55
CA GLN A 96 -30.57 1.99 26.63
C GLN A 96 -31.51 0.91 27.21
N PHE A 97 -31.27 -0.37 26.89
CA PHE A 97 -32.00 -1.48 27.48
C PHE A 97 -31.73 -1.57 28.98
N ARG A 98 -30.46 -1.48 29.39
CA ARG A 98 -30.08 -1.59 30.80
C ARG A 98 -30.54 -0.39 31.63
N GLU A 99 -30.50 0.85 31.14
CA GLU A 99 -30.97 2.04 31.86
C GLU A 99 -32.46 1.98 32.28
N ARG A 100 -33.26 1.06 31.71
CA ARG A 100 -34.66 0.82 32.07
C ARG A 100 -34.87 -0.30 33.10
N GLY A 101 -33.83 -1.09 33.39
CA GLY A 101 -33.89 -2.25 34.29
C GLY A 101 -33.54 -1.92 35.73
N ASP A 102 -33.58 -2.94 36.61
CA ASP A 102 -33.14 -2.82 38.00
C ASP A 102 -31.60 -2.61 38.06
N PRO A 103 -31.10 -1.52 38.69
CA PRO A 103 -29.68 -1.26 38.94
C PRO A 103 -28.89 -2.47 39.45
N LYS A 104 -29.50 -3.31 40.28
CA LYS A 104 -28.87 -4.51 40.84
C LYS A 104 -28.58 -5.54 39.75
N GLU A 105 -29.53 -5.81 38.87
CA GLU A 105 -29.33 -6.74 37.75
C GLU A 105 -28.36 -6.19 36.70
N MET A 106 -28.40 -4.87 36.46
CA MET A 106 -27.47 -4.19 35.56
C MET A 106 -26.02 -4.36 36.01
N LEU A 107 -25.75 -4.12 37.31
CA LEU A 107 -24.43 -4.27 37.90
C LEU A 107 -24.03 -5.74 38.04
N ARG A 108 -24.98 -6.67 38.24
CA ARG A 108 -24.67 -8.10 38.44
C ARG A 108 -23.90 -8.72 37.28
N ALA A 109 -24.20 -8.28 36.05
CA ALA A 109 -23.52 -8.77 34.85
C ALA A 109 -22.12 -8.15 34.64
N ILE A 110 -21.81 -7.04 35.31
CA ILE A 110 -20.54 -6.31 35.15
C ILE A 110 -19.63 -6.58 36.35
N ASN A 111 -20.14 -6.34 37.55
CA ASN A 111 -19.49 -6.62 38.81
C ASN A 111 -20.50 -7.13 39.85
N PRO A 112 -20.60 -8.45 40.06
CA PRO A 112 -21.57 -9.03 40.99
C PRO A 112 -21.31 -8.65 42.46
N ARG A 113 -20.10 -8.22 42.82
CA ARG A 113 -19.79 -7.76 44.19
C ARG A 113 -20.40 -6.38 44.46
N GLU A 114 -20.28 -5.46 43.51
CA GLU A 114 -20.92 -4.14 43.61
C GLU A 114 -22.44 -4.24 43.51
N ALA A 115 -22.95 -5.20 42.74
CA ALA A 115 -24.38 -5.47 42.65
C ALA A 115 -25.01 -5.88 43.99
N GLN A 116 -24.27 -6.57 44.87
CA GLN A 116 -24.78 -6.92 46.21
C GLN A 116 -24.97 -5.69 47.11
N LEU A 117 -24.22 -4.62 46.85
CA LEU A 117 -24.30 -3.35 47.58
C LEU A 117 -25.39 -2.42 47.01
N ALA A 118 -25.87 -2.68 45.80
CA ALA A 118 -26.99 -1.97 45.19
C ALA A 118 -28.31 -2.53 45.74
N ASP A 119 -28.77 -1.96 46.87
CA ASP A 119 -30.06 -2.29 47.45
C ASP A 119 -31.19 -1.47 46.78
N ALA A 120 -32.28 -2.14 46.39
CA ALA A 120 -33.43 -1.52 45.73
C ALA A 120 -34.09 -0.45 46.61
N ALA A 121 -33.99 -0.60 47.95
CA ALA A 121 -34.50 0.40 48.88
C ALA A 121 -33.67 1.70 48.89
N ALA A 122 -32.39 1.65 48.48
CA ALA A 122 -31.45 2.77 48.60
C ALA A 122 -31.63 3.88 47.56
N GLY A 123 -32.60 3.76 46.64
CA GLY A 123 -32.82 4.76 45.58
C GLY A 123 -31.56 4.96 44.72
N VAL A 124 -30.88 3.85 44.43
CA VAL A 124 -29.64 3.81 43.66
C VAL A 124 -29.97 3.94 42.17
N HIS A 125 -29.27 4.81 41.45
CA HIS A 125 -29.40 4.97 40.01
C HIS A 125 -28.03 4.82 39.35
N VAL A 126 -27.90 3.89 38.39
CA VAL A 126 -26.66 3.66 37.65
C VAL A 126 -26.79 4.24 36.25
N ARG A 127 -25.88 5.15 35.89
CA ARG A 127 -25.82 5.73 34.55
C ARG A 127 -24.59 5.22 33.80
N PHE A 128 -24.82 4.61 32.66
CA PHE A 128 -23.75 4.14 31.78
C PHE A 128 -23.29 5.24 30.83
N ARG A 129 -22.01 5.22 30.47
CA ARG A 129 -21.40 6.15 29.53
C ARG A 129 -20.43 5.40 28.63
N LEU A 130 -20.38 5.80 27.37
CA LEU A 130 -19.34 5.34 26.44
C LEU A 130 -18.18 6.34 26.48
N GLY A 131 -16.96 5.84 26.56
CA GLY A 131 -15.75 6.64 26.56
C GLY A 131 -14.55 5.85 26.04
N GLY A 132 -13.34 6.33 26.32
CA GLY A 132 -12.10 5.76 25.83
C GLY A 132 -11.46 6.59 24.72
N SER A 133 -10.14 6.51 24.60
CA SER A 133 -9.35 7.28 23.61
C SER A 133 -9.35 6.66 22.21
N MET A 134 -9.82 5.42 22.08
CA MET A 134 -9.86 4.68 20.82
C MET A 134 -11.17 3.90 20.66
N PHE A 135 -11.52 3.61 19.42
CA PHE A 135 -12.68 2.77 19.07
C PHE A 135 -12.27 1.29 18.98
N PRO A 136 -13.05 0.31 19.49
CA PRO A 136 -14.40 0.39 20.09
C PRO A 136 -14.47 1.13 21.43
N PRO A 137 -15.61 1.78 21.76
CA PRO A 137 -15.75 2.53 23.00
C PRO A 137 -15.75 1.62 24.22
N LEU A 138 -15.11 2.08 25.29
CA LEU A 138 -15.16 1.47 26.62
C LEU A 138 -16.42 1.94 27.35
N VAL A 139 -17.04 1.04 28.13
CA VAL A 139 -18.22 1.36 28.93
C VAL A 139 -17.79 1.74 30.35
N PHE A 140 -18.15 2.95 30.75
CA PHE A 140 -18.00 3.47 32.11
C PHE A 140 -19.37 3.58 32.78
N TYR A 141 -19.40 3.57 34.11
CA TYR A 141 -20.64 3.79 34.85
C TYR A 141 -20.41 4.66 36.07
N LYS A 142 -21.47 5.40 36.47
CA LYS A 142 -21.52 6.17 37.71
C LYS A 142 -22.78 5.78 38.48
N ILE A 143 -22.60 5.52 39.77
CA ILE A 143 -23.68 5.18 40.70
C ILE A 143 -24.09 6.45 41.44
N TYR A 144 -25.37 6.75 41.46
CA TYR A 144 -26.00 7.86 42.18
C TYR A 144 -26.90 7.30 43.27
N THR A 145 -27.03 8.01 44.39
CA THR A 145 -27.94 7.67 45.49
C THR A 145 -28.84 8.88 45.76
N HIS A 146 -30.15 8.73 45.63
CA HIS A 146 -31.10 9.84 45.76
C HIS A 146 -31.56 10.13 47.20
N ARG A 147 -30.98 9.48 48.21
CA ARG A 147 -31.26 9.78 49.63
C ARG A 147 -30.40 10.94 50.15
N PRO A 148 -30.93 11.80 51.05
CA PRO A 148 -30.12 12.77 51.78
C PRO A 148 -29.34 12.05 52.89
N GLY A 149 -28.07 11.75 52.63
CA GLY A 149 -27.12 11.14 53.57
C GLY A 149 -25.69 11.28 53.03
N PRO A 150 -24.65 11.19 53.89
CA PRO A 150 -23.31 11.65 53.53
C PRO A 150 -22.76 10.89 52.32
N ALA A 151 -22.44 11.63 51.27
CA ALA A 151 -22.03 11.13 49.97
C ALA A 151 -20.70 10.36 50.05
N VAL A 152 -20.75 9.04 49.88
CA VAL A 152 -19.54 8.23 49.69
C VAL A 152 -19.22 8.20 48.20
N ALA A 153 -18.28 9.05 47.78
CA ALA A 153 -17.76 9.07 46.42
C ALA A 153 -16.76 7.92 46.24
N PHE A 154 -17.17 6.84 45.57
CA PHE A 154 -16.23 5.83 45.06
C PHE A 154 -15.89 6.14 43.59
N ALA A 155 -14.61 6.45 43.35
CA ALA A 155 -14.01 6.60 42.02
C ALA A 155 -13.46 5.26 41.50
N LEU A 156 -13.34 5.19 40.18
CA LEU A 156 -13.34 4.02 39.29
C LEU A 156 -12.18 3.03 39.46
N LYS A 157 -12.48 1.73 39.33
CA LYS A 157 -11.52 0.66 39.05
C LYS A 157 -11.49 0.38 37.55
N GLU A 158 -10.30 0.40 36.95
CA GLU A 158 -10.08 -0.05 35.56
C GLU A 158 -10.52 -1.50 35.34
N ALA A 159 -11.34 -1.72 34.31
CA ALA A 159 -11.51 -3.03 33.69
C ALA A 159 -10.70 -3.10 32.37
N ALA A 160 -9.40 -2.85 32.46
CA ALA A 160 -8.45 -3.16 31.39
C ALA A 160 -7.97 -4.61 31.53
N LYS A 161 -8.84 -5.59 31.22
CA LYS A 161 -8.39 -6.99 31.11
C LYS A 161 -9.24 -7.79 30.12
N ALA A 162 -8.92 -7.67 28.83
CA ALA A 162 -9.15 -8.71 27.79
C ALA A 162 -8.70 -8.34 26.35
N ALA A 163 -7.80 -7.37 26.11
CA ALA A 163 -7.37 -7.06 24.72
C ALA A 163 -5.86 -6.81 24.53
N GLN A 164 -5.02 -7.08 25.52
CA GLN A 164 -3.56 -7.11 25.35
C GLN A 164 -3.08 -8.56 25.32
N GLY A 165 -3.31 -9.19 24.17
CA GLY A 165 -2.75 -10.49 23.80
C GLY A 165 -2.18 -10.38 22.39
N SER A 166 -0.85 -10.35 22.33
CA SER A 166 0.01 -10.53 21.15
C SER A 166 -0.15 -9.60 19.93
N SER A 167 0.62 -8.50 19.91
CA SER A 167 1.35 -8.12 18.69
C SER A 167 2.66 -7.40 19.05
N GLY A 168 3.64 -8.20 19.49
CA GLY A 168 4.99 -7.76 19.80
C GLY A 168 6.01 -8.78 19.33
N ARG A 169 6.46 -8.65 18.08
CA ARG A 169 7.74 -9.08 17.48
C ARG A 169 7.62 -8.87 15.97
N ALA A 170 8.61 -8.42 15.23
CA ALA A 170 9.85 -7.70 15.47
C ALA A 170 10.26 -7.18 14.09
N SER A 171 10.95 -6.06 14.09
CA SER A 171 11.81 -5.60 13.01
C SER A 171 12.57 -6.77 12.35
N GLY A 172 12.45 -6.86 11.02
CA GLY A 172 13.24 -7.72 10.15
C GLY A 172 13.68 -6.86 8.96
N ASN A 173 14.77 -6.14 9.16
CA ASN A 173 15.53 -5.43 8.15
C ASN A 173 16.00 -6.44 7.08
N CYS A 174 15.59 -6.28 5.81
CA CYS A 174 16.13 -7.06 4.70
C CYS A 174 17.13 -6.21 3.91
N PRO A 175 18.44 -6.51 3.96
CA PRO A 175 19.39 -6.02 2.98
C PRO A 175 19.60 -7.05 1.85
N GLY A 176 19.49 -6.59 0.60
CA GLY A 176 20.22 -7.12 -0.56
C GLY A 176 19.68 -8.39 -1.25
N GLN A 177 19.17 -8.22 -2.47
CA GLN A 177 19.84 -8.61 -3.71
C GLN A 177 19.26 -7.81 -4.89
#